data_AF-A0A2E7B5F5-F1
#
_entry.id   AF-A0A2E7B5F5-F1
#
_cell.length_a   1.000
_cell.length_b   1.000
_cell.length_c   1.000
_cell.angle_alpha   90.00
_cell.angle_beta   90.00
_cell.angle_gamma   90.00
#
_symmetry.space_group_name_H-M   'P 1'
#
loop_
_entity.id
_entity.type
_entity.pdbx_description
1 polymer ?
#
loop_
_entity_poly.entity_id
_entity_poly.type
_entity_poly.pdbx_seq_one_letter_code
_entity_poly.pdbx_strand_id
1 'polypeptide(L)' 'MSLRIGQLPDRTPVKLTVSVDPDLASALTDYAAIYAETYGAEEKPETLVPAMLEMFLSSDAGFKRARKALHARASKGE' A
#
# COMPACT_ATOMS: atom_id res chain seq x y z
N MET A 1 18.64 -24.65 -20.28
CA MET A 1 17.36 -25.16 -19.75
C MET A 1 16.64 -23.97 -19.13
N SER A 2 15.59 -23.43 -19.78
CA SER A 2 14.91 -22.23 -19.30
C SER A 2 13.81 -22.60 -18.31
N LEU A 3 13.83 -21.97 -17.14
CA LEU A 3 12.74 -22.08 -16.17
C LEU A 3 11.50 -21.39 -16.76
N ARG A 4 10.34 -22.06 -16.68
CA ARG A 4 9.04 -21.49 -17.10
C ARG A 4 8.58 -20.35 -16.19
N ILE A 5 9.12 -20.29 -14.97
CA ILE A 5 8.95 -19.18 -14.07
C ILE A 5 10.18 -18.30 -14.19
N GLY A 6 9.96 -17.04 -14.60
CA GLY A 6 10.99 -16.01 -14.51
C GLY A 6 11.37 -15.77 -13.04
N GLN A 7 12.40 -14.97 -12.82
CA GLN A 7 12.76 -14.56 -11.46
C GLN A 7 11.54 -13.96 -10.75
N LEU A 8 11.26 -14.43 -9.53
CA LEU A 8 10.19 -13.86 -8.73
C LEU A 8 10.49 -12.38 -8.47
N PRO A 9 9.46 -11.51 -8.45
CA PRO A 9 9.66 -10.11 -8.11
C PRO A 9 10.30 -10.02 -6.71
N ASP A 10 11.12 -8.99 -6.50
CA ASP A 10 11.62 -8.68 -5.16
C ASP A 10 10.42 -8.41 -4.23
N ARG A 11 10.36 -9.18 -3.15
CA ARG A 11 9.31 -9.11 -2.13
C ARG A 11 9.87 -8.65 -0.80
N THR A 12 11.11 -8.13 -0.79
CA THR A 12 11.73 -7.60 0.42
C THR A 12 10.88 -6.45 0.95
N PRO A 13 10.32 -6.56 2.17
CA PRO A 13 9.52 -5.48 2.73
C PRO A 13 10.37 -4.23 2.93
N VAL A 14 9.90 -3.09 2.43
CA VAL A 14 10.54 -1.80 2.64
C VAL A 14 9.89 -1.12 3.86
N LYS A 15 10.69 -0.83 4.88
CA LYS A 15 10.22 -0.05 6.04
C LYS A 15 10.11 1.42 5.68
N LEU A 16 8.91 1.99 5.83
CA LEU A 16 8.65 3.41 5.68
C LEU A 16 8.26 3.99 7.04
N THR A 17 8.96 5.04 7.49
CA THR A 17 8.58 5.81 8.69
C THR A 17 7.89 7.09 8.23
N VAL A 18 6.69 7.35 8.76
CA VAL A 18 5.88 8.54 8.44
C VAL A 18 5.46 9.26 9.72
N SER A 19 5.41 10.59 9.66
CA SER A 19 4.74 11.41 10.68
C SER A 19 3.36 11.78 10.17
N VAL A 20 2.35 11.70 11.04
CA VAL A 20 0.97 12.06 10.72
C VAL A 20 0.47 13.11 11.71
N ASP A 21 -0.46 13.95 11.27
CA ASP A 21 -1.10 14.91 12.15
C ASP A 21 -1.97 14.21 13.21
N PRO A 22 -2.22 14.86 14.37
CA PRO A 22 -2.99 14.26 15.47
C PRO A 22 -4.38 13.75 15.05
N ASP A 23 -5.07 14.48 14.18
CA ASP A 23 -6.40 14.10 13.70
C ASP A 23 -6.37 12.77 12.93
N LEU A 24 -5.35 12.57 12.10
CA LEU A 24 -5.19 11.31 11.37
C LEU A 24 -4.78 10.17 12.32
N ALA A 25 -3.95 10.44 13.32
CA ALA A 25 -3.61 9.44 14.33
C ALA A 25 -4.84 8.97 15.13
N SER A 26 -5.73 9.90 15.49
CA SER A 26 -7.01 9.58 16.15
C SER A 26 -7.89 8.74 15.23
N ALA A 27 -8.10 9.18 13.99
CA ALA A 27 -8.95 8.46 13.04
C ALA A 27 -8.45 7.03 12.75
N LEU A 28 -7.13 6.84 12.69
CA LEU A 28 -6.52 5.52 12.52
C LEU A 28 -6.74 4.61 13.74
N THR A 29 -6.73 5.19 14.94
CA THR A 29 -7.02 4.48 16.19
C THR A 29 -8.50 4.05 16.24
N ASP A 30 -9.41 4.96 15.88
CA ASP A 30 -10.85 4.66 15.82
C ASP A 30 -11.15 3.57 14.79
N TYR A 31 -10.49 3.62 13.62
CA TYR A 31 -10.63 2.58 12.60
C TYR A 31 -10.19 1.20 13.13
N ALA A 32 -9.07 1.13 13.85
CA ALA A 32 -8.59 -0.12 14.44
C ALA A 32 -9.59 -0.69 15.46
N ALA A 33 -10.20 0.16 16.29
CA ALA A 33 -11.25 -0.26 17.22
C ALA A 33 -12.48 -0.82 16.50
N ILE A 34 -12.97 -0.12 15.47
CA ILE A 34 -14.11 -0.57 14.66
C ILE A 34 -13.79 -1.87 13.92
N TYR A 35 -12.56 -2.02 13.40
CA TYR A 35 -12.09 -3.24 12.75
C TYR A 35 -12.16 -4.43 13.72
N ALA A 36 -11.69 -4.24 14.95
CA ALA A 36 -11.74 -5.26 16.00
C ALA A 36 -13.18 -5.64 16.36
N GLU A 37 -14.08 -4.67 16.48
CA GLU A 37 -15.50 -4.94 16.72
C GLU A 37 -16.16 -5.69 15.55
N THR A 38 -15.79 -5.35 14.31
CA THR A 38 -16.39 -5.92 13.10
C THR A 38 -15.93 -7.35 12.84
N TYR A 39 -14.63 -7.63 13.05
CA TYR A 39 -14.00 -8.90 12.66
C TYR A 39 -13.53 -9.76 13.84
N GLY A 40 -13.66 -9.27 15.07
CA GLY A 40 -13.22 -9.97 16.28
C GLY A 40 -11.69 -10.10 16.40
N ALA A 41 -10.94 -9.32 15.63
CA ALA A 41 -9.48 -9.36 15.57
C ALA A 41 -8.90 -7.98 15.86
N GLU A 42 -8.20 -7.86 16.99
CA GLU A 42 -7.54 -6.62 17.37
C GLU A 42 -6.25 -6.43 16.58
N GLU A 43 -6.20 -5.37 15.79
CA GLU A 43 -5.04 -5.01 14.97
C GLU A 43 -4.61 -3.58 15.26
N LYS A 44 -3.30 -3.34 15.28
CA LYS A 44 -2.77 -1.99 15.46
C LYS A 44 -2.97 -1.19 14.17
N PRO A 45 -3.13 0.15 14.27
CA PRO A 45 -3.15 1.01 13.09
C PRO A 45 -2.00 0.76 12.11
N GLU A 46 -0.79 0.56 12.62
CA GLU A 46 0.42 0.28 11.84
C GLU A 46 0.31 -1.00 10.99
N THR A 47 -0.45 -2.00 11.44
CA THR A 47 -0.71 -3.24 10.68
C THR A 47 -1.74 -3.02 9.57
N LEU A 48 -2.71 -2.13 9.81
CA LEU A 48 -3.81 -1.85 8.87
C LEU A 48 -3.42 -0.84 7.78
N VAL A 49 -2.54 0.11 8.10
CA VAL A 49 -2.11 1.19 7.20
C VAL A 49 -1.60 0.69 5.84
N PRO A 50 -0.74 -0.35 5.75
CA PRO A 50 -0.31 -0.89 4.45
C PRO A 50 -1.49 -1.34 3.57
N ALA A 51 -2.46 -2.06 4.14
CA ALA A 51 -3.63 -2.53 3.42
C ALA A 51 -4.55 -1.36 2.99
N MET A 52 -4.72 -0.36 3.85
CA MET A 52 -5.46 0.87 3.52
C MET A 52 -4.81 1.62 2.35
N LEU A 53 -3.47 1.77 2.36
CA LEU A 53 -2.74 2.45 1.30
C LEU A 53 -2.79 1.67 -0.02
N GLU A 54 -2.70 0.33 0.03
CA GLU A 54 -2.86 -0.51 -1.15
C GLU A 54 -4.26 -0.36 -1.75
N MET A 55 -5.31 -0.39 -0.92
CA MET A 55 -6.68 -0.16 -1.35
C MET A 55 -6.88 1.25 -1.93
N PHE A 56 -6.30 2.27 -1.33
CA PHE A 56 -6.35 3.64 -1.84
C PHE A 56 -5.68 3.75 -3.22
N LEU A 57 -4.43 3.32 -3.35
CA LEU A 57 -3.69 3.40 -4.62
C LEU A 57 -4.31 2.52 -5.72
N SER A 58 -4.88 1.38 -5.33
CA SER A 58 -5.58 0.49 -6.25
C SER A 58 -7.00 0.94 -6.59
N SER A 59 -7.60 1.89 -5.88
CA SER A 59 -8.90 2.46 -6.26
C SER A 59 -8.76 3.74 -7.10
N ASP A 60 -7.64 4.46 -6.99
CA ASP A 60 -7.40 5.69 -7.76
C ASP A 60 -7.06 5.42 -9.25
N ALA A 61 -8.06 5.60 -10.13
CA ALA A 61 -7.90 5.45 -11.57
C ALA A 61 -6.97 6.52 -12.19
N GLY A 62 -6.95 7.74 -11.63
CA GLY A 62 -6.07 8.83 -12.07
C GLY A 62 -4.61 8.47 -11.81
N PHE A 63 -4.32 8.03 -10.58
CA PHE A 63 -3.00 7.52 -10.20
C PHE A 63 -2.55 6.37 -11.09
N LYS A 64 -3.41 5.37 -11.34
CA LYS A 64 -3.08 4.23 -12.21
C LYS A 64 -2.67 4.67 -13.62
N ARG A 65 -3.41 5.60 -14.23
CA ARG A 65 -3.10 6.14 -15.57
C ARG A 65 -1.77 6.90 -15.56
N ALA A 66 -1.57 7.77 -14.57
CA ALA A 66 -0.34 8.54 -14.43
C ALA A 66 0.88 7.63 -14.22
N ARG A 67 0.78 6.62 -13.36
CA ARG A 67 1.85 5.64 -13.10
C ARG A 67 2.23 4.84 -14.35
N LYS A 68 1.25 4.41 -15.16
CA LYS A 68 1.52 3.74 -16.44
C LYS A 68 2.28 4.67 -17.41
N ALA A 69 1.86 5.93 -17.51
CA ALA A 69 2.54 6.92 -18.36
C ALA A 69 3.97 7.19 -17.87
N LEU A 70 4.20 7.26 -16.56
CA LEU A 70 5.53 7.43 -15.97
C LEU A 70 6.49 6.31 -16.39
N HIS A 71 6.08 5.05 -16.24
CA HIS A 71 6.92 3.90 -16.63
C HIS A 71 7.15 3.83 -18.15
N ALA A 72 6.16 4.18 -18.97
CA ALA A 72 6.32 4.24 -20.42
C ALA A 72 7.33 5.30 -20.87
N ARG A 73 7.45 6.42 -20.14
CA ARG A 73 8.46 7.45 -20.38
C ARG A 73 9.86 6.98 -19.98
N ALA A 74 9.99 6.31 -18.84
CA ALA A 74 11.27 5.74 -18.39
C ALA A 74 11.82 4.71 -19.39
N SER A 75 10.96 3.86 -19.96
CA SER A 75 11.35 2.86 -20.97
C SER A 75 11.72 3.44 -22.34
N LYS A 76 11.41 4.71 -22.61
CA LYS A 76 11.69 5.37 -23.90
C LYS A 76 12.90 6.29 -23.85
N GLY A 77 13.55 6.42 -22.70
CA GLY A 77 14.69 7.31 -22.50
C GLY A 77 15.79 6.64 -21.67
N GLU A 78 16.49 5.71 -22.31
CA GLU A 78 17.92 5.38 -22.14
C GLU A 78 18.49 5.04 -23.53
#